data_AF-A0A5B8JSA6-F1
#
_entry.id   AF-A0A5B8JSA6-F1
#
_cell.length_a   1.000
_cell.length_b   1.000
_cell.length_c   1.000
_cell.angle_alpha   90.00
_cell.angle_beta   90.00
_cell.angle_gamma   90.00
#
_symmetry.space_group_name_H-M   'P 1'
#
loop_
_entity.id
_entity.type
_entity.pdbx_description
1 polymer ?
#
loop_
_entity_poly.entity_id
_entity_poly.type
_entity_poly.pdbx_seq_one_letter_code
_entity_poly.pdbx_strand_id
1 'polypeptide(L)'
;MAAPGSPGWEQTATLWLRTLVPARYAGYPTLARHPIVLARHAQWQLQHEIGAVRAALRTSRAELPPLGVSDRIVESAILMYAAELEQLDRLARGVRLVTRALLAHAPEPHGRGV
;
A
#
# COMPACT_ATOMS: atom_id res chain seq x y z
N MET A 1 -0.02 -14.95 6.96
CA MET A 1 -0.88 -15.02 5.76
C MET A 1 -0.84 -16.46 5.27
N ALA A 2 -1.96 -17.03 4.81
CA ALA A 2 -1.95 -18.40 4.27
C ALA A 2 -1.18 -18.47 2.94
N ALA A 3 -0.95 -19.68 2.41
CA ALA A 3 -0.29 -19.85 1.11
C ALA A 3 -1.24 -19.45 -0.04
N PRO A 4 -0.76 -18.78 -1.11
CA PRO A 4 -1.58 -18.47 -2.28
C PRO A 4 -2.35 -19.68 -2.81
N GLY A 5 -3.65 -19.52 -3.04
CA GLY A 5 -4.53 -20.59 -3.52
C GLY A 5 -5.05 -21.57 -2.46
N SER A 6 -4.63 -21.46 -1.19
CA SER A 6 -5.21 -22.28 -0.11
C SER A 6 -6.59 -21.75 0.32
N PRO A 7 -7.46 -22.60 0.89
CA PRO A 7 -8.69 -22.13 1.55
C PRO A 7 -8.37 -21.03 2.57
N GLY A 8 -9.11 -19.91 2.50
CA GLY A 8 -8.91 -18.75 3.38
C GLY A 8 -7.77 -17.80 3.00
N TRP A 9 -6.94 -18.10 1.99
CA TRP A 9 -5.88 -17.21 1.54
C TRP A 9 -6.42 -15.84 1.10
N GLU A 10 -7.42 -15.82 0.23
CA GLU A 10 -8.03 -14.60 -0.28
C GLU A 10 -8.62 -13.74 0.85
N GLN A 11 -9.19 -14.37 1.88
CA GLN A 11 -9.69 -13.66 3.05
C GLN A 11 -8.55 -13.02 3.85
N THR A 12 -7.46 -13.75 4.12
CA THR A 12 -6.29 -13.17 4.81
C THR A 12 -5.59 -12.08 3.99
N ALA A 13 -5.54 -12.22 2.66
CA ALA A 13 -5.02 -11.21 1.75
C ALA A 13 -5.89 -9.95 1.76
N THR A 14 -7.22 -10.11 1.73
CA THR A 14 -8.19 -9.01 1.82
C THR A 14 -8.07 -8.25 3.14
N LEU A 15 -7.94 -8.97 4.26
CA LEU A 15 -7.72 -8.35 5.58
C LEU A 15 -6.41 -7.57 5.63
N TRP A 16 -5.33 -8.12 5.07
CA TRP A 16 -4.06 -7.40 4.99
C TRP A 16 -4.14 -6.17 4.08
N LEU A 17 -4.75 -6.28 2.89
CA LEU A 17 -4.92 -5.13 1.99
C LEU A 17 -5.75 -4.00 2.65
N ARG A 18 -6.71 -4.36 3.52
CA ARG A 18 -7.50 -3.38 4.29
C ARG A 18 -6.67 -2.57 5.27
N THR A 19 -5.56 -3.09 5.78
CA THR A 19 -4.68 -2.32 6.67
C THR A 19 -3.88 -1.26 5.93
N LEU A 20 -3.82 -1.33 4.59
CA LEU A 20 -3.05 -0.43 3.73
C LEU A 20 -3.90 0.70 3.13
N VAL A 21 -5.21 0.69 3.38
CA VAL A 21 -6.13 1.70 2.90
C VAL A 21 -6.73 2.46 4.08
N PRO A 22 -7.06 3.76 3.91
CA PRO A 22 -7.66 4.52 4.98
C PRO A 22 -8.95 3.89 5.54
N ALA A 23 -9.12 3.90 6.86
CA ALA A 23 -10.26 3.27 7.55
C ALA A 23 -11.63 3.76 7.06
N ARG A 24 -11.72 5.01 6.57
CA ARG A 24 -12.94 5.57 5.95
C ARG A 24 -13.49 4.72 4.79
N TYR A 25 -12.65 3.87 4.18
CA TYR A 25 -13.08 2.99 3.11
C TYR A 25 -13.72 1.67 3.59
N ALA A 26 -13.68 1.38 4.90
CA ALA A 26 -14.18 0.12 5.46
C ALA A 26 -15.70 -0.09 5.23
N GLY A 27 -16.47 1.00 5.14
CA GLY A 27 -17.91 0.95 4.92
C GLY A 27 -18.35 0.66 3.48
N TYR A 28 -17.43 0.67 2.51
CA TYR A 28 -17.80 0.45 1.11
C TYR A 28 -17.83 -1.05 0.77
N PRO A 29 -19.01 -1.63 0.45
CA PRO A 29 -19.15 -3.05 0.16
C PRO A 29 -18.40 -3.46 -1.11
N THR A 30 -18.16 -2.54 -2.05
CA THR A 30 -17.38 -2.80 -3.27
C THR A 30 -15.97 -3.30 -2.96
N LEU A 31 -15.31 -2.73 -1.94
CA LEU A 31 -13.97 -3.16 -1.54
C LEU A 31 -14.00 -4.46 -0.71
N ALA A 32 -15.12 -4.74 -0.05
CA ALA A 32 -15.33 -5.99 0.67
C ALA A 32 -15.58 -7.18 -0.25
N ARG A 33 -16.29 -6.95 -1.37
CA ARG A 33 -16.76 -7.99 -2.29
C ARG A 33 -15.80 -8.22 -3.47
N HIS A 34 -14.92 -7.27 -3.76
CA HIS A 34 -13.99 -7.37 -4.89
C HIS A 34 -12.55 -7.10 -4.46
N PRO A 35 -11.81 -8.13 -4.00
CA PRO A 35 -10.42 -7.99 -3.53
C PRO A 35 -9.46 -7.39 -4.56
N ILE A 36 -9.71 -7.59 -5.85
CA ILE A 36 -8.92 -6.96 -6.93
C ILE A 36 -9.10 -5.43 -6.93
N VAL A 37 -10.32 -4.92 -6.71
CA VAL A 37 -10.57 -3.48 -6.63
C VAL A 37 -9.85 -2.89 -5.42
N LEU A 38 -9.90 -3.59 -4.28
CA LEU A 38 -9.16 -3.23 -3.08
C LEU A 38 -7.65 -3.22 -3.33
N ALA A 39 -7.10 -4.25 -3.98
CA ALA A 39 -5.69 -4.33 -4.32
C ALA A 39 -5.24 -3.18 -5.22
N ARG A 40 -6.01 -2.86 -6.27
CA ARG A 40 -5.77 -1.70 -7.14
C ARG A 40 -5.76 -0.39 -6.34
N HIS A 41 -6.69 -0.22 -5.41
CA HIS A 41 -6.77 0.98 -4.59
C HIS A 41 -5.57 1.09 -3.64
N ALA A 42 -5.18 0.00 -2.97
CA ALA A 42 -4.00 -0.05 -2.11
C ALA A 42 -2.70 0.29 -2.87
N GLN A 43 -2.57 -0.18 -4.13
CA GLN A 43 -1.43 0.22 -4.97
C GLN A 43 -1.39 1.73 -5.19
N TRP A 44 -2.52 2.33 -5.55
CA TRP A 44 -2.62 3.77 -5.77
C TRP A 44 -2.28 4.57 -4.50
N GLN A 45 -2.85 4.17 -3.36
CA GLN A 45 -2.60 4.79 -2.06
C GLN A 45 -1.09 4.78 -1.73
N LEU A 46 -0.43 3.62 -1.82
CA LEU A 46 0.99 3.49 -1.54
C LEU A 46 1.85 4.33 -2.50
N GLN A 47 1.49 4.45 -3.79
CA GLN A 47 2.22 5.33 -4.71
C GLN A 47 2.14 6.80 -4.31
N HIS A 48 0.99 7.25 -3.79
CA HIS A 48 0.83 8.63 -3.31
C HIS A 48 1.65 8.88 -2.04
N GLU A 49 1.61 7.94 -1.10
CA GLU A 49 2.41 8.01 0.13
C GLU A 49 3.91 8.03 -0.17
N ILE A 50 4.40 7.16 -1.07
CA ILE A 50 5.79 7.17 -1.55
C ILE A 50 6.16 8.54 -2.13
N GLY A 51 5.28 9.11 -2.97
CA GLY A 51 5.48 10.43 -3.55
C GLY A 51 5.62 11.52 -2.49
N ALA A 52 4.73 11.52 -1.49
CA ALA A 52 4.73 12.47 -0.39
C ALA A 52 5.98 12.34 0.49
N VAL A 53 6.36 11.12 0.89
CA VAL A 53 7.57 10.87 1.71
C VAL A 53 8.83 11.27 0.96
N ARG A 54 8.91 11.00 -0.36
CA ARG A 54 10.04 11.46 -1.18
C ARG A 54 10.11 12.97 -1.28
N ALA A 55 8.96 13.66 -1.36
CA ALA A 55 8.93 15.12 -1.35
C ALA A 55 9.44 15.65 -0.01
N ALA A 56 8.89 15.14 1.10
CA ALA A 56 9.31 15.52 2.44
C ALA A 56 10.82 15.29 2.64
N LEU A 57 11.38 14.15 2.21
CA LEU A 57 12.80 13.87 2.31
C LEU A 57 13.67 14.90 1.56
N ARG A 58 13.25 15.32 0.36
CA ARG A 58 13.99 16.30 -0.45
C ARG A 58 13.92 17.72 0.12
N THR A 59 12.80 18.09 0.73
CA THR A 59 12.56 19.46 1.16
C THR A 59 12.87 19.70 2.64
N SER A 60 12.96 18.65 3.47
CA SER A 60 13.11 18.75 4.93
C SER A 60 14.22 19.71 5.38
N ARG A 61 15.41 19.64 4.77
CA ARG A 61 16.54 20.53 5.15
C ARG A 61 16.28 22.01 4.86
N ALA A 62 15.43 22.31 3.87
CA ALA A 62 15.11 23.69 3.50
C ALA A 62 13.86 24.21 4.21
N GLU A 63 12.84 23.36 4.40
CA GLU A 63 11.52 23.78 4.89
C GLU A 63 11.39 23.70 6.41
N LEU A 64 12.10 22.80 7.10
CA LEU A 64 11.95 22.64 8.55
C LEU A 64 12.65 23.72 9.39
N PRO A 65 13.88 24.20 9.06
CA PRO A 65 14.53 25.24 9.86
C PRO A 65 13.75 26.57 9.92
N PRO A 66 13.13 27.07 8.82
CA PRO A 66 12.26 28.25 8.88
C PRO A 66 11.06 28.11 9.83
N LEU A 67 10.66 26.88 10.16
CA LEU A 67 9.60 26.57 11.14
C LEU A 67 10.11 26.51 12.59
N GLY A 68 11.38 26.82 12.84
CA GLY A 68 12.00 26.78 14.17
C GLY A 68 12.43 25.38 14.62
N VAL A 69 12.50 24.41 13.70
CA VAL A 69 12.95 23.04 13.98
C VAL A 69 14.48 23.01 14.05
N SER A 70 15.05 22.40 15.09
CA SER A 70 16.49 22.28 15.24
C SER A 70 17.12 21.25 14.29
N ASP A 71 18.38 21.44 13.90
CA ASP A 71 19.11 20.55 12.98
C ASP A 71 19.07 19.08 13.41
N ARG A 72 19.18 18.82 14.72
CA ARG A 72 19.07 17.46 15.26
C ARG A 72 17.72 16.81 14.94
N ILE A 73 16.64 17.56 15.03
CA ILE A 73 15.29 17.08 14.72
C ILE A 73 15.10 16.95 13.21
N VAL A 74 15.66 17.87 12.42
CA VAL A 74 15.67 17.78 10.95
C VAL A 74 16.33 16.48 10.49
N GLU A 75 17.54 16.17 10.98
CA GLU A 75 18.23 14.93 10.61
C GLU A 75 17.48 13.68 11.09
N SER A 76 16.87 13.74 12.29
CA SER A 76 15.99 12.66 12.78
C SER A 76 14.79 12.42 11.85
N ALA A 77 14.14 13.49 11.38
CA ALA A 77 13.01 13.40 10.45
C ALA A 77 13.44 12.83 9.09
N ILE A 78 14.60 13.21 8.57
CA ILE A 78 15.17 12.66 7.33
C ILE A 78 15.41 11.15 7.46
N LEU A 79 16.01 10.70 8.56
CA LEU A 79 16.21 9.28 8.82
C LEU A 79 14.88 8.51 8.93
N MET A 80 13.89 9.11 9.60
CA MET A 80 12.53 8.56 9.67
C MET A 80 11.91 8.42 8.26
N TYR A 81 11.96 9.46 7.42
CA TYR A 81 11.43 9.40 6.05
C TYR A 81 12.17 8.40 5.17
N ALA A 82 13.49 8.27 5.32
CA ALA A 82 14.26 7.26 4.60
C ALA A 82 13.83 5.84 4.97
N ALA A 83 13.69 5.55 6.27
CA ALA A 83 13.20 4.26 6.75
C ALA A 83 11.76 3.98 6.30
N GLU A 84 10.89 5.00 6.35
CA GLU A 84 9.50 4.88 5.89
C GLU A 84 9.42 4.56 4.40
N LEU A 85 10.27 5.18 3.57
CA LEU A 85 10.32 4.91 2.14
C LEU A 85 10.67 3.44 1.85
N GLU A 86 11.62 2.86 2.59
CA GLU A 86 11.96 1.43 2.48
C GLU A 86 10.77 0.53 2.85
N GLN A 87 10.01 0.89 3.90
CA GLN A 87 8.81 0.17 4.31
C GLN A 87 7.73 0.24 3.23
N LEU A 88 7.43 1.44 2.73
CA LEU A 88 6.42 1.64 1.69
C LEU A 88 6.78 0.88 0.41
N ASP A 89 8.06 0.84 0.03
CA ASP A 89 8.52 0.05 -1.12
C ASP A 89 8.37 -1.47 -0.89
N ARG A 90 8.59 -1.96 0.33
CA ARG A 90 8.29 -3.35 0.71
C ARG A 90 6.79 -3.65 0.61
N LEU A 91 5.95 -2.77 1.15
CA LEU A 91 4.50 -2.91 1.08
C LEU A 91 4.01 -2.90 -0.37
N ALA A 92 4.50 -1.97 -1.20
CA ALA A 92 4.14 -1.88 -2.60
C ALA A 92 4.54 -3.15 -3.38
N ARG A 93 5.70 -3.74 -3.08
CA ARG A 93 6.08 -5.07 -3.61
C ARG A 93 5.10 -6.15 -3.16
N GLY A 94 4.76 -6.20 -1.87
CA GLY A 94 3.79 -7.16 -1.33
C GLY A 94 2.43 -7.06 -2.03
N VAL A 95 1.92 -5.84 -2.22
CA VAL A 95 0.62 -5.63 -2.88
C VAL A 95 0.67 -6.10 -4.32
N ARG A 96 1.76 -5.85 -5.06
CA ARG A 96 1.93 -6.38 -6.43
C ARG A 96 1.90 -7.90 -6.47
N LEU A 97 2.56 -8.58 -5.52
CA LEU A 97 2.55 -10.04 -5.43
C LEU A 97 1.15 -10.58 -5.12
N VAL A 98 0.45 -9.99 -4.15
CA VAL A 98 -0.93 -10.36 -3.81
C VAL A 98 -1.86 -10.13 -5.00
N THR A 99 -1.71 -9.01 -5.71
CA THR A 99 -2.53 -8.69 -6.90
C THR A 99 -2.34 -9.75 -7.99
N ARG A 100 -1.10 -10.16 -8.25
CA ARG A 100 -0.80 -11.22 -9.23
C ARG A 100 -1.42 -12.55 -8.82
N ALA A 101 -1.31 -12.92 -7.54
CA ALA A 101 -1.93 -14.14 -7.03
C ALA A 101 -3.47 -14.09 -7.12
N LEU A 102 -4.10 -12.94 -6.83
CA LEU A 102 -5.55 -12.76 -6.95
C LEU A 102 -6.00 -12.94 -8.41
N LEU A 103 -5.21 -12.45 -9.37
CA LEU A 103 -5.48 -12.64 -10.80
C LEU A 103 -5.28 -14.09 -11.24
N ALA A 104 -4.25 -14.78 -10.72
CA ALA A 104 -3.97 -16.17 -11.05
C ALA A 104 -4.99 -17.17 -10.46
N HIS A 105 -5.65 -16.80 -9.36
CA HIS A 105 -6.66 -17.61 -8.69
C HIS A 105 -8.09 -17.11 -8.91
N ALA A 106 -8.27 -16.10 -9.78
CA ALA A 106 -9.60 -15.70 -10.19
C ALA A 106 -10.25 -16.85 -10.98
N PRO A 107 -11.52 -17.20 -10.71
CA PRO A 107 -12.22 -18.18 -11.52
C PRO A 107 -12.23 -17.72 -12.98
N GLU A 108 -11.93 -18.65 -13.90
CA GLU A 108 -11.95 -18.40 -15.35
C GLU A 108 -13.22 -17.61 -15.73
N PRO A 109 -13.08 -16.48 -16.45
CA PRO A 109 -14.25 -15.75 -16.91
C PRO A 109 -15.06 -16.68 -17.81
N HIS A 110 -16.31 -16.92 -17.43
CA HIS A 110 -17.23 -17.75 -18.21
C HIS A 110 -17.38 -17.14 -19.61
N GLY A 111 -16.83 -17.81 -20.63
CA GLY A 111 -17.10 -17.53 -22.03
C GLY A 111 -15.89 -17.08 -22.87
N ARG A 112 -15.05 -18.04 -23.25
CA ARG A 112 -14.60 -18.14 -24.66
C ARG A 112 -15.00 -19.51 -25.19
N GLY A 113 -16.30 -19.68 -25.40
CA GLY A 113 -16.82 -20.57 -26.42
C GLY A 113 -17.57 -19.67 -27.40
N VAL A 114 -16.96 -19.35 -28.54
CA VAL A 114 -17.19 -19.92 -29.88
C VAL A 114 -16.05 -19.41 -30.77
#